data_AF-A0AAD6Z103-F1
#
_entry.id   AF-A0AAD6Z103-F1
#
_cell.length_a   1.000
_cell.length_b   1.000
_cell.length_c   1.000
_cell.angle_alpha   90.00
_cell.angle_beta   90.00
_cell.angle_gamma   90.00
#
_symmetry.space_group_name_H-M   'P 1'
#
loop_
_entity.id
_entity.type
_entity.pdbx_description
1 polymer ?
#
loop_
_entity_poly.entity_id
_entity_poly.type
_entity_poly.pdbx_seq_one_letter_code
_entity_poly.pdbx_strand_id
1 'polypeptide(L)'
;MAVNHTSETQLDGLVEIIEELYQLLHDSGMATDADVREFWNLVTGFHSDHAEDQKKLFRLLKALKERMEREVRGERVLKSMGYTEVFNLAFKCGQQAIDKAGGPAKWDAMSCADQSRIYAEARAQLLRDIGQKDFDALSEEEKDDVDLFLWAGCAMHKDMNAFKGAVAGMEAYWEANGLEGPVQQPNRDNDATMSLNPDSAAAKRAREKTKGGAVKLASNCGICFRHKDRKRGQQDTL
;
A
#
# COMPACT_ATOMS: atom_id res chain seq x y z
N MET A 1 16.98 1.90 2.03
CA MET A 1 16.44 2.76 3.12
C MET A 1 15.73 3.92 2.45
N ALA A 2 14.40 3.92 2.40
CA ALA A 2 13.66 4.96 1.69
C ALA A 2 13.84 6.31 2.40
N VAL A 3 14.31 7.31 1.67
CA VAL A 3 14.71 8.64 2.18
C VAL A 3 13.49 9.47 2.61
N ASN A 4 12.28 9.07 2.19
CA ASN A 4 11.01 9.65 2.64
C ASN A 4 9.89 8.57 2.67
N HIS A 5 8.79 8.85 3.35
CA HIS A 5 7.61 7.96 3.46
C HIS A 5 6.42 8.39 2.58
N THR A 6 6.63 9.11 1.48
CA THR A 6 5.52 9.50 0.58
C THR A 6 5.00 8.29 -0.19
N SER A 7 3.74 8.36 -0.62
CA SER A 7 3.12 7.33 -1.45
C SER A 7 3.90 7.07 -2.74
N GLU A 8 4.46 8.10 -3.36
CA GLU A 8 5.27 7.98 -4.57
C GLU A 8 6.56 7.21 -4.31
N THR A 9 7.32 7.56 -3.27
CA THR A 9 8.56 6.84 -2.96
C THR A 9 8.29 5.40 -2.52
N GLN A 10 7.15 5.14 -1.88
CA GLN A 10 6.71 3.76 -1.59
C GLN A 10 6.36 2.99 -2.88
N LEU A 11 5.67 3.62 -3.84
CA LEU A 11 5.39 3.01 -5.13
C LEU A 11 6.69 2.68 -5.88
N ASP A 12 7.60 3.65 -5.99
CA ASP A 12 8.87 3.49 -6.70
C ASP A 12 9.67 2.32 -6.09
N GLY A 13 9.76 2.26 -4.76
CA GLY A 13 10.42 1.16 -4.08
C GLY A 13 9.75 -0.20 -4.30
N LEU A 14 8.42 -0.26 -4.39
CA LEU A 14 7.72 -1.50 -4.74
C LEU A 14 8.01 -1.93 -6.18
N VAL A 15 8.01 -0.99 -7.13
CA VAL A 15 8.34 -1.26 -8.53
C VAL A 15 9.78 -1.77 -8.65
N GLU A 16 10.74 -1.08 -8.03
CA GLU A 16 12.17 -1.45 -8.03
C GLU A 16 12.37 -2.86 -7.47
N ILE A 17 11.75 -3.20 -6.33
CA ILE A 17 11.86 -4.54 -5.74
C ILE A 17 11.33 -5.62 -6.70
N ILE A 18 10.19 -5.39 -7.34
CA ILE A 18 9.61 -6.38 -8.26
C ILE A 18 10.47 -6.51 -9.53
N GLU A 19 11.01 -5.40 -10.05
CA GLU A 19 11.94 -5.41 -11.18
C GLU A 19 13.24 -6.17 -10.84
N GLU A 20 13.82 -5.95 -9.66
CA GLU A 20 14.99 -6.68 -9.17
C GLU A 20 14.74 -8.19 -9.07
N LEU A 21 13.55 -8.60 -8.58
CA LEU A 21 13.17 -10.00 -8.51
C LEU A 21 13.05 -10.65 -9.90
N TYR A 22 12.48 -9.93 -10.87
CA TYR A 22 12.38 -10.40 -12.26
C TYR A 22 13.76 -10.48 -12.93
N GLN A 23 14.65 -9.51 -12.67
CA GLN A 23 16.02 -9.56 -13.16
C GLN A 23 16.78 -10.76 -12.58
N LEU A 24 16.64 -11.03 -11.27
CA LEU A 24 17.23 -12.20 -10.63
C LEU A 24 16.70 -13.51 -11.23
N LEU A 25 15.39 -13.57 -11.52
CA LEU A 25 14.78 -14.73 -12.17
C LEU A 25 15.35 -14.95 -13.58
N HIS A 26 15.49 -13.89 -14.36
CA HIS A 26 16.11 -13.93 -15.68
C HIS A 26 17.57 -14.41 -15.60
N ASP A 27 18.37 -13.84 -14.70
CA ASP A 27 19.79 -14.17 -14.54
C ASP A 27 20.02 -15.61 -14.03
N SER A 28 19.04 -16.18 -13.32
CA SER A 28 19.05 -17.58 -12.91
C SER A 28 18.80 -18.56 -14.07
N GLY A 29 18.32 -18.09 -15.22
CA GLY A 29 17.92 -18.91 -16.36
C GLY A 29 16.59 -19.64 -16.18
N MET A 30 15.84 -19.37 -15.11
CA MET A 30 14.55 -20.02 -14.84
C MET A 30 13.40 -19.45 -15.67
N ALA A 31 13.47 -18.18 -16.08
CA ALA A 31 12.49 -17.58 -16.99
C ALA A 31 13.14 -16.48 -17.86
N THR A 32 13.42 -16.80 -19.12
CA THR A 32 14.11 -15.89 -20.06
C THR A 32 13.19 -14.83 -20.67
N ASP A 33 11.89 -15.12 -20.75
CA ASP A 33 10.90 -14.26 -21.42
C ASP A 33 9.90 -13.64 -20.42
N ALA A 34 10.23 -13.62 -19.13
CA ALA A 34 9.34 -13.10 -18.09
C ALA A 34 9.18 -11.57 -18.20
N ASP A 35 7.94 -11.10 -18.28
CA ASP A 35 7.61 -9.68 -18.30
C ASP A 35 7.09 -9.24 -16.93
N VAL A 36 7.79 -8.28 -16.31
CA VAL A 36 7.43 -7.74 -15.00
C VAL A 36 6.01 -7.14 -14.95
N ARG A 37 5.49 -6.67 -16.09
CA ARG A 37 4.14 -6.13 -16.19
C ARG A 37 3.07 -7.19 -15.96
N GLU A 38 3.37 -8.46 -16.23
CA GLU A 38 2.45 -9.56 -15.95
C GLU A 38 2.20 -9.74 -14.45
N PHE A 39 3.20 -9.50 -13.59
CA PHE A 39 3.00 -9.49 -12.14
C PHE A 39 1.91 -8.49 -11.76
N TRP A 40 2.04 -7.24 -12.20
CA TRP A 40 1.10 -6.18 -11.88
C TRP A 40 -0.31 -6.45 -12.42
N ASN A 41 -0.41 -7.11 -13.58
CA ASN A 41 -1.69 -7.55 -14.13
C ASN A 41 -2.35 -8.67 -13.29
N LEU A 42 -1.57 -9.47 -12.56
CA LEU A 42 -2.08 -10.50 -11.65
C LEU A 42 -2.44 -9.97 -10.25
N VAL A 43 -1.90 -8.82 -9.84
CA VAL A 43 -2.26 -8.25 -8.53
C VAL A 43 -3.71 -7.75 -8.55
N THR A 44 -4.54 -8.28 -7.65
CA THR A 44 -5.98 -7.98 -7.55
C THR A 44 -6.36 -7.23 -6.29
N GLY A 45 -5.39 -6.90 -5.44
CA GLY A 45 -5.67 -6.11 -4.26
C GLY A 45 -4.46 -5.68 -3.47
N PHE A 46 -4.72 -4.81 -2.51
CA PHE A 46 -3.73 -4.19 -1.65
C PHE A 46 -4.25 -4.11 -0.22
N HIS A 47 -3.40 -4.46 0.73
CA HIS A 47 -3.70 -4.37 2.15
C HIS A 47 -2.76 -3.35 2.79
N SER A 48 -3.33 -2.34 3.43
CA SER A 48 -2.58 -1.28 4.11
C SER A 48 -3.41 -0.67 5.22
N ASP A 49 -2.78 0.13 6.08
CA ASP A 49 -3.52 0.88 7.08
C ASP A 49 -4.39 2.00 6.47
N HIS A 50 -5.14 2.73 7.30
CA HIS A 50 -6.07 3.76 6.84
C HIS A 50 -5.45 5.15 6.65
N ALA A 51 -4.13 5.29 6.75
CA ALA A 51 -3.47 6.58 6.60
C ALA A 51 -3.66 7.14 5.17
N GLU A 52 -3.66 8.47 5.04
CA GLU A 52 -3.94 9.13 3.76
C GLU A 52 -2.87 8.85 2.70
N ASP A 53 -1.61 8.69 3.11
CA ASP A 53 -0.53 8.24 2.23
C ASP A 53 -0.77 6.82 1.71
N GLN A 54 -1.31 5.92 2.53
CA GLN A 54 -1.65 4.56 2.11
C GLN A 54 -2.85 4.52 1.15
N LYS A 55 -3.86 5.37 1.37
CA LYS A 55 -4.97 5.55 0.41
C LYS A 55 -4.49 6.10 -0.91
N LYS A 56 -3.57 7.06 -0.90
CA LYS A 56 -2.97 7.60 -2.12
C LYS A 56 -2.13 6.55 -2.83
N LEU A 57 -1.32 5.77 -2.09
CA LEU A 57 -0.55 4.65 -2.65
C LEU A 57 -1.47 3.63 -3.33
N PHE A 58 -2.60 3.27 -2.72
CA PHE A 58 -3.59 2.39 -3.35
C PHE A 58 -4.06 2.91 -4.71
N ARG A 59 -4.40 4.21 -4.81
CA ARG A 59 -4.82 4.81 -6.10
C ARG A 59 -3.70 4.80 -7.13
N LEU A 60 -2.47 5.06 -6.70
CA LEU A 60 -1.29 5.03 -7.57
C LEU A 60 -1.02 3.61 -8.09
N LEU A 61 -1.10 2.59 -7.23
CA LEU A 61 -0.97 1.19 -7.62
C LEU A 61 -2.06 0.75 -8.59
N LYS A 62 -3.31 1.17 -8.36
CA LYS A 62 -4.41 0.91 -9.29
C LYS A 62 -4.13 1.51 -10.67
N ALA A 63 -3.73 2.78 -10.72
CA ALA A 63 -3.39 3.44 -11.98
C ALA A 63 -2.17 2.80 -12.68
N LEU A 64 -1.18 2.33 -11.90
CA LEU A 64 -0.04 1.57 -12.42
C LEU A 64 -0.51 0.26 -13.07
N LYS A 65 -1.34 -0.53 -12.38
CA LYS A 65 -1.92 -1.77 -12.90
C LYS A 65 -2.67 -1.52 -14.20
N GLU A 66 -3.61 -0.57 -14.22
CA GLU A 66 -4.39 -0.22 -15.41
C GLU A 66 -3.46 0.12 -16.57
N ARG A 67 -2.45 0.97 -16.34
CA ARG A 67 -1.46 1.35 -17.36
C ARG A 67 -0.72 0.13 -17.92
N MET A 68 -0.17 -0.73 -17.05
CA MET A 68 0.60 -1.90 -17.47
C MET A 68 -0.27 -2.94 -18.21
N GLU A 69 -1.53 -3.08 -17.79
CA GLU A 69 -2.48 -3.95 -18.46
C GLU A 69 -2.74 -3.48 -19.89
N ARG A 70 -3.06 -2.19 -20.08
CA ARG A 70 -3.30 -1.63 -21.41
C ARG A 70 -2.05 -1.71 -22.31
N GLU A 71 -0.85 -1.54 -21.75
CA GLU A 71 0.39 -1.72 -22.51
C GLU A 71 0.55 -3.17 -23.01
N VAL A 72 0.43 -4.15 -22.12
CA VAL A 72 0.56 -5.58 -22.46
C VAL A 72 -0.54 -6.02 -23.44
N ARG A 73 -1.78 -5.57 -23.23
CA ARG A 73 -2.91 -5.80 -24.13
C ARG A 73 -2.65 -5.23 -25.51
N GLY A 74 -2.20 -3.97 -25.57
CA GLY A 74 -1.83 -3.32 -26.83
C GLY A 74 -0.74 -4.07 -27.59
N GLU A 75 0.26 -4.61 -26.89
CA GLU A 75 1.30 -5.45 -27.50
C GLU A 75 0.76 -6.76 -28.04
N ARG A 76 -0.18 -7.40 -27.33
CA ARG A 76 -0.84 -8.64 -27.81
C ARG A 76 -1.63 -8.38 -29.10
N VAL A 77 -2.37 -7.28 -29.15
CA VAL A 77 -3.10 -6.86 -30.35
C VAL A 77 -2.13 -6.51 -31.49
N LEU A 78 -1.06 -5.78 -31.21
CA LEU A 78 -0.08 -5.43 -32.25
C LEU A 78 0.60 -6.68 -32.84
N LYS A 79 0.85 -7.72 -32.03
CA LYS A 79 1.42 -9.00 -32.49
C LYS A 79 0.48 -9.78 -33.42
N SER A 80 -0.83 -9.54 -33.35
CA SER A 80 -1.82 -10.20 -34.23
C SER A 80 -2.17 -9.40 -35.49
N MET A 81 -1.74 -8.14 -35.58
CA MET A 81 -1.97 -7.26 -36.75
C MET A 81 -1.14 -7.67 -37.98
N GLY A 82 -1.64 -7.32 -39.15
CA GLY A 82 -0.91 -7.51 -40.41
C GLY A 82 0.26 -6.54 -40.55
N TYR A 83 1.32 -6.94 -41.28
CA TYR A 83 2.51 -6.12 -41.48
C TYR A 83 2.22 -4.70 -42.01
N THR A 84 1.27 -4.55 -42.93
CA THR A 84 0.88 -3.25 -43.48
C THR A 84 0.24 -2.34 -42.41
N GLU A 85 -0.56 -2.89 -41.52
CA GLU A 85 -1.20 -2.15 -40.43
C GLU A 85 -0.16 -1.68 -39.42
N VAL A 86 0.73 -2.60 -39.01
CA VAL A 86 1.86 -2.30 -38.11
C VAL A 86 2.75 -1.22 -38.71
N PHE A 87 3.08 -1.31 -40.00
CA PHE A 87 3.88 -0.30 -40.71
C PHE A 87 3.19 1.08 -40.68
N ASN A 88 1.89 1.13 -40.96
CA ASN A 88 1.13 2.38 -40.93
C ASN A 88 1.09 3.00 -39.52
N LEU A 89 0.96 2.18 -38.47
CA LEU A 89 0.97 2.64 -37.09
C LEU A 89 2.35 3.15 -36.67
N ALA A 90 3.42 2.42 -37.04
CA ALA A 90 4.80 2.84 -36.77
C ALA A 90 5.13 4.16 -37.47
N PHE A 91 4.72 4.31 -38.73
CA PHE A 91 4.91 5.55 -39.48
C PHE A 91 4.20 6.74 -38.80
N LYS A 92 2.94 6.57 -38.40
CA LYS A 92 2.18 7.60 -37.66
C LYS A 92 2.82 7.95 -36.32
N CYS A 93 3.29 6.94 -35.58
CA CYS A 93 3.99 7.11 -34.32
C CYS A 93 5.27 7.93 -34.49
N GLY A 94 6.08 7.62 -35.51
CA GLY A 94 7.28 8.38 -35.85
C GLY A 94 6.97 9.84 -36.20
N GLN A 95 5.95 10.08 -37.02
CA GLN A 95 5.53 11.44 -37.36
C GLN A 95 5.11 12.23 -36.11
N GLN A 96 4.31 11.63 -35.23
CA GLN A 96 3.89 12.26 -33.98
C GLN A 96 5.07 12.56 -33.05
N ALA A 97 6.06 11.68 -32.97
CA ALA A 97 7.28 11.91 -32.21
C ALA A 97 8.07 13.12 -32.74
N ILE A 98 8.21 13.23 -34.06
CA ILE A 98 8.84 14.38 -34.73
C ILE A 98 8.07 15.67 -34.46
N ASP A 99 6.75 15.64 -34.57
CA ASP A 99 5.90 16.80 -34.32
C ASP A 99 5.99 17.25 -32.86
N LYS A 100 6.03 16.31 -31.90
CA LYS A 100 6.23 16.58 -30.46
C LYS A 100 7.59 17.21 -30.16
N ALA A 101 8.63 16.86 -30.91
CA ALA A 101 9.93 17.53 -30.84
C ALA A 101 9.94 18.95 -31.46
N GLY A 102 8.84 19.37 -32.08
CA GLY A 102 8.68 20.67 -32.72
C GLY A 102 9.08 20.68 -34.19
N GLY A 103 8.97 19.53 -34.86
CA GLY A 103 9.15 19.36 -36.30
C GLY A 103 10.51 18.78 -36.71
N PRO A 104 10.68 18.42 -38.00
CA PRO A 104 11.83 17.67 -38.49
C PRO A 104 13.18 18.36 -38.20
N ALA A 105 13.28 19.67 -38.42
CA ALA A 105 14.54 20.39 -38.18
C ALA A 105 14.98 20.38 -36.71
N LYS A 106 14.02 20.42 -35.77
CA LYS A 106 14.35 20.28 -34.34
C LYS A 106 14.70 18.85 -34.01
N TRP A 107 13.94 17.89 -34.52
CA TRP A 107 14.23 16.46 -34.36
C TRP A 107 15.64 16.11 -34.81
N ASP A 108 16.04 16.51 -36.03
CA ASP A 108 17.36 16.21 -36.60
C ASP A 108 18.51 16.87 -35.83
N ALA A 109 18.24 17.96 -35.12
CA ALA A 109 19.22 18.64 -34.27
C ALA A 109 19.34 18.02 -32.86
N MET A 110 18.45 17.09 -32.48
CA MET A 110 18.49 16.42 -31.18
C MET A 110 19.55 15.32 -31.14
N SER A 111 19.98 14.98 -29.92
CA SER A 111 20.82 13.81 -29.71
C SER A 111 20.06 12.52 -30.04
N CYS A 112 20.77 11.48 -30.47
CA CYS A 112 20.17 10.16 -30.68
C CYS A 112 19.48 9.61 -29.42
N ALA A 113 20.01 9.94 -28.23
CA ALA A 113 19.44 9.55 -26.95
C ALA A 113 18.07 10.22 -26.73
N ASP A 114 17.95 11.51 -27.02
CA ASP A 114 16.69 12.23 -26.87
C ASP A 114 15.65 11.80 -27.91
N GLN A 115 16.06 11.60 -29.17
CA GLN A 115 15.19 11.03 -30.21
C GLN A 115 14.65 9.66 -29.78
N SER A 116 15.53 8.78 -29.29
CA SER A 116 15.16 7.44 -28.81
C SER A 116 14.18 7.51 -27.65
N ARG A 117 14.38 8.43 -26.69
CA ARG A 117 13.47 8.64 -25.55
C ARG A 117 12.08 9.10 -26.02
N ILE A 118 12.01 10.12 -26.88
CA ILE A 118 10.72 10.63 -27.38
C ILE A 118 9.99 9.55 -28.19
N TYR A 119 10.72 8.81 -29.03
CA TYR A 119 10.13 7.71 -29.79
C TYR A 119 9.64 6.58 -28.87
N ALA A 120 10.39 6.22 -27.83
CA ALA A 120 9.97 5.22 -26.85
C ALA A 120 8.69 5.66 -26.11
N GLU A 121 8.60 6.93 -25.70
CA GLU A 121 7.38 7.49 -25.11
C GLU A 121 6.19 7.43 -26.07
N ALA A 122 6.39 7.81 -27.34
CA ALA A 122 5.34 7.79 -28.36
C ALA A 122 4.87 6.35 -28.65
N ARG A 123 5.81 5.39 -28.71
CA ARG A 123 5.50 3.97 -28.86
C ARG A 123 4.71 3.43 -27.68
N ALA A 124 5.13 3.75 -26.45
CA ALA A 124 4.40 3.33 -25.24
C ALA A 124 2.98 3.90 -25.23
N GLN A 125 2.78 5.15 -25.63
CA GLN A 125 1.45 5.73 -25.77
C GLN A 125 0.62 5.03 -26.85
N LEU A 126 1.19 4.75 -28.02
CA LEU A 126 0.50 4.02 -29.08
C LEU A 126 0.01 2.65 -28.59
N LEU A 127 0.86 1.91 -27.87
CA LEU A 127 0.48 0.60 -27.30
C LEU A 127 -0.67 0.75 -26.30
N ARG A 128 -0.62 1.74 -25.41
CA ARG A 128 -1.74 2.04 -24.50
C ARG A 128 -3.02 2.37 -25.24
N ASP A 129 -2.96 3.16 -26.31
CA ASP A 129 -4.14 3.53 -27.08
C ASP A 129 -4.76 2.32 -27.79
N ILE A 130 -3.93 1.41 -28.31
CA ILE A 130 -4.39 0.14 -28.90
C ILE A 130 -5.02 -0.74 -27.82
N GLY A 131 -4.33 -0.92 -26.69
CA GLY A 131 -4.83 -1.73 -25.59
C GLY A 131 -6.11 -1.16 -24.96
N GLN A 132 -6.23 0.15 -24.86
CA GLN A 132 -7.46 0.81 -24.38
C GLN A 132 -8.63 0.54 -25.33
N LYS A 133 -8.43 0.61 -26.66
CA LYS A 133 -9.49 0.28 -27.63
C LYS A 133 -9.93 -1.17 -27.54
N ASP A 134 -8.99 -2.09 -27.34
CA ASP A 134 -9.29 -3.51 -27.15
C ASP A 134 -10.05 -3.74 -25.83
N PHE A 135 -9.62 -3.08 -24.75
CA PHE A 135 -10.32 -3.11 -23.47
C PHE A 135 -11.74 -2.53 -23.56
N ASP A 136 -11.92 -1.39 -24.24
CA ASP A 136 -13.22 -0.74 -24.39
C ASP A 136 -14.24 -1.62 -25.12
N ALA A 137 -13.76 -2.53 -25.98
CA ALA A 137 -14.55 -3.50 -26.73
C ALA A 137 -14.99 -4.73 -25.91
N LEU A 138 -14.44 -4.92 -24.71
CA LEU A 138 -14.86 -5.98 -23.80
C LEU A 138 -16.27 -5.74 -23.24
N SER A 139 -16.89 -6.81 -22.76
CA SER A 139 -18.10 -6.70 -21.93
C SER A 139 -17.78 -6.05 -20.57
N GLU A 140 -18.79 -5.49 -19.90
CA GLU A 140 -18.58 -4.87 -18.59
C GLU A 140 -18.09 -5.85 -17.52
N GLU A 141 -18.51 -7.12 -17.58
CA GLU A 141 -18.02 -8.18 -16.68
C GLU A 141 -16.52 -8.44 -16.88
N GLU A 142 -16.07 -8.55 -18.14
CA GLU A 142 -14.66 -8.72 -18.46
C GLU A 142 -13.82 -7.48 -18.07
N LYS A 143 -14.38 -6.27 -18.20
CA LYS A 143 -13.72 -5.05 -17.74
C LYS A 143 -13.53 -5.04 -16.23
N ASP A 144 -14.57 -5.41 -15.48
CA ASP A 144 -14.53 -5.50 -14.02
C ASP A 144 -13.48 -6.51 -13.54
N ASP A 145 -13.37 -7.66 -14.21
CA ASP A 145 -12.36 -8.68 -13.90
C ASP A 145 -10.93 -8.20 -14.20
N VAL A 146 -10.72 -7.55 -15.36
CA VAL A 146 -9.41 -7.05 -15.78
C VAL A 146 -8.92 -5.94 -14.84
N ASP A 147 -9.79 -5.00 -14.46
CA ASP A 147 -9.46 -3.86 -13.62
C ASP A 147 -9.65 -4.13 -12.11
N LEU A 148 -9.96 -5.38 -11.74
CA LEU A 148 -10.17 -5.77 -10.34
C LEU A 148 -8.94 -5.42 -9.48
N PHE A 149 -9.15 -4.48 -8.57
CA PHE A 149 -8.14 -4.08 -7.60
C PHE A 149 -8.79 -3.62 -6.29
N LEU A 150 -8.79 -4.50 -5.30
CA LEU A 150 -9.51 -4.32 -4.03
C LEU A 150 -8.60 -3.74 -2.94
N TRP A 151 -9.13 -2.80 -2.16
CA TRP A 151 -8.48 -2.34 -0.93
C TRP A 151 -9.12 -2.99 0.29
N ALA A 152 -8.36 -3.81 1.01
CA ALA A 152 -8.87 -4.51 2.20
C ALA A 152 -8.85 -3.63 3.48
N GLY A 153 -8.17 -2.47 3.44
CA GLY A 153 -7.99 -1.59 4.60
C GLY A 153 -7.26 -2.25 5.78
N CYS A 154 -7.16 -1.58 6.92
CA CYS A 154 -6.42 -2.10 8.07
C CYS A 154 -7.18 -3.23 8.79
N ALA A 155 -6.59 -4.42 8.91
CA ALA A 155 -7.11 -5.47 9.80
C ALA A 155 -6.75 -5.22 11.28
N MET A 156 -5.62 -4.56 11.54
CA MET A 156 -5.01 -4.47 12.87
C MET A 156 -5.89 -3.72 13.91
N HIS A 157 -6.63 -2.69 13.49
CA HIS A 157 -7.53 -1.96 14.40
C HIS A 157 -8.80 -2.77 14.76
N LYS A 158 -9.23 -3.71 13.89
CA LYS A 158 -10.36 -4.62 14.18
C LYS A 158 -9.95 -5.64 15.24
N ASP A 159 -8.73 -6.16 15.15
CA ASP A 159 -8.18 -7.05 16.18
C ASP A 159 -8.07 -6.36 17.53
N MET A 160 -7.61 -5.09 17.57
CA MET A 160 -7.51 -4.35 18.82
C MET A 160 -8.89 -4.09 19.47
N ASN A 161 -9.95 -3.91 18.68
CA ASN A 161 -11.32 -3.82 19.19
C ASN A 161 -11.85 -5.18 19.68
N ALA A 162 -11.48 -6.29 19.03
CA ALA A 162 -11.80 -7.62 19.51
C ALA A 162 -11.16 -7.89 20.89
N PHE A 163 -9.90 -7.49 21.10
CA PHE A 163 -9.25 -7.56 22.42
C PHE A 163 -9.97 -6.72 23.48
N LYS A 164 -10.42 -5.51 23.14
CA LYS A 164 -11.23 -4.69 24.07
C LYS A 164 -12.54 -5.40 24.43
N GLY A 165 -13.22 -5.97 23.44
CA GLY A 165 -14.44 -6.75 23.64
C GLY A 165 -14.20 -7.98 24.51
N ALA A 166 -13.11 -8.73 24.28
CA ALA A 166 -12.73 -9.89 25.08
C ALA A 166 -12.45 -9.51 26.53
N VAL A 167 -11.71 -8.43 26.78
CA VAL A 167 -11.47 -7.92 28.14
C VAL A 167 -12.79 -7.55 28.83
N ALA A 168 -13.66 -6.80 28.15
CA ALA A 168 -14.96 -6.43 28.70
C ALA A 168 -15.84 -7.66 29.00
N GLY A 169 -15.83 -8.65 28.11
CA GLY A 169 -16.55 -9.91 28.29
C GLY A 169 -16.02 -10.73 29.48
N MET A 170 -14.71 -10.79 29.67
CA MET A 170 -14.12 -11.46 30.85
C MET A 170 -14.43 -10.72 32.15
N GLU A 171 -14.33 -9.38 32.16
CA GLU A 171 -14.70 -8.55 33.32
C GLU A 171 -16.16 -8.82 33.73
N ALA A 172 -17.09 -8.81 32.76
CA ALA A 172 -18.49 -9.13 33.00
C ALA A 172 -18.72 -10.59 33.43
N TYR A 173 -17.97 -11.54 32.87
CA TYR A 173 -18.07 -12.95 33.25
C TYR A 173 -17.65 -13.20 34.71
N TRP A 174 -16.55 -12.58 35.17
CA TRP A 174 -16.12 -12.72 36.57
C TRP A 174 -17.18 -12.18 37.52
N GLU A 175 -17.73 -10.99 37.24
CA GLU A 175 -18.80 -10.38 38.04
C GLU A 175 -20.05 -11.26 38.08
N ALA A 176 -20.54 -11.72 36.91
CA ALA A 176 -21.75 -12.53 36.81
C ALA A 176 -21.66 -13.89 37.51
N ASN A 177 -20.44 -14.44 37.67
CA ASN A 177 -20.21 -15.73 38.29
C ASN A 177 -19.64 -15.62 39.72
N GLY A 178 -19.54 -14.41 40.28
CA GLY A 178 -18.96 -14.18 41.61
C GLY A 178 -17.49 -14.63 41.73
N LEU A 179 -16.75 -14.61 40.62
CA LEU A 179 -15.33 -14.96 40.59
C LEU A 179 -14.48 -13.73 40.85
N GLU A 180 -13.36 -13.91 41.56
CA GLU A 180 -12.39 -12.85 41.77
C GLU A 180 -11.63 -12.56 40.47
N GLY A 181 -11.73 -11.32 39.99
CA GLY A 181 -10.97 -10.85 38.83
C GLY A 181 -9.50 -10.53 39.17
N PRO A 182 -8.71 -10.11 38.18
CA PRO A 182 -7.33 -9.70 38.38
C PRO A 182 -7.21 -8.56 39.39
N VAL A 183 -6.23 -8.68 40.30
CA VAL A 183 -5.94 -7.66 41.31
C VAL A 183 -5.71 -6.30 40.66
N GLN A 184 -6.47 -5.30 41.12
CA GLN A 184 -6.33 -3.92 40.69
C GLN A 184 -4.98 -3.35 41.13
N GLN A 185 -4.30 -2.64 40.22
CA GLN A 185 -2.99 -2.05 40.48
C GLN A 185 -3.06 -0.52 40.26
N PRO A 186 -3.49 0.24 41.27
CA PRO A 186 -3.61 1.69 41.16
C PRO A 186 -2.25 2.34 40.95
N ASN A 187 -2.24 3.47 40.24
CA ASN A 187 -1.08 4.37 40.30
C ASN A 187 -1.10 5.10 41.65
N ARG A 188 0.02 5.75 42.00
CA ARG A 188 0.19 6.44 43.28
C ARG A 188 -0.95 7.42 43.60
N ASP A 189 -1.42 8.18 42.60
CA ASP A 189 -2.45 9.19 42.79
C ASP A 189 -3.83 8.56 43.03
N ASN A 190 -4.17 7.53 42.26
CA ASN A 190 -5.41 6.76 42.44
C ASN A 190 -5.41 6.05 43.79
N ASP A 191 -4.28 5.45 44.19
CA ASP A 191 -4.13 4.76 45.47
C ASP A 191 -4.31 5.70 46.66
N ALA A 192 -3.64 6.87 46.61
CA ALA A 192 -3.82 7.92 47.61
C ALA A 192 -5.26 8.44 47.66
N THR A 193 -5.89 8.65 46.50
CA THR A 193 -7.29 9.10 46.40
C THR A 193 -8.26 8.08 47.02
N MET A 194 -8.05 6.79 46.74
CA MET A 194 -8.86 5.71 47.29
C MET A 194 -8.67 5.55 48.80
N SER A 195 -7.46 5.79 49.30
CA SER A 195 -7.11 5.66 50.71
C SER A 195 -7.63 6.82 51.57
N LEU A 196 -7.62 8.05 51.03
CA LEU A 196 -8.00 9.25 51.78
C LEU A 196 -9.51 9.35 52.06
N ASN A 197 -10.35 9.02 51.07
CA ASN A 197 -11.80 9.03 51.24
C ASN A 197 -12.45 7.98 50.33
N PRO A 198 -12.58 6.72 50.80
CA PRO A 198 -13.05 5.57 50.02
C PRO A 198 -14.43 5.74 49.37
N ASP A 199 -15.32 6.53 49.98
CA ASP A 199 -16.71 6.69 49.55
C ASP A 199 -16.92 7.94 48.67
N SER A 200 -15.86 8.74 48.48
CA SER A 200 -15.93 9.90 47.62
C SER A 200 -16.16 9.52 46.15
N ALA A 201 -16.81 10.41 45.40
CA ALA A 201 -16.93 10.28 43.95
C ALA A 201 -15.55 10.15 43.26
N ALA A 202 -14.52 10.79 43.83
CA ALA A 202 -13.15 10.69 43.35
C ALA A 202 -12.56 9.28 43.54
N ALA A 203 -12.75 8.67 44.70
CA ALA A 203 -12.30 7.29 44.96
C ALA A 203 -13.06 6.27 44.10
N LYS A 204 -14.38 6.45 43.91
CA LYS A 204 -15.15 5.61 42.98
C LYS A 204 -14.61 5.69 41.55
N ARG A 205 -14.40 6.90 41.04
CA ARG A 205 -13.78 7.11 39.72
C ARG A 205 -12.36 6.54 39.63
N ALA A 206 -11.57 6.63 40.70
CA ALA A 206 -10.23 6.09 40.76
C ALA A 206 -10.22 4.55 40.68
N ARG A 207 -11.17 3.88 41.34
CA ARG A 207 -11.39 2.42 41.21
C ARG A 207 -11.82 2.03 39.80
N GLU A 208 -12.77 2.74 39.22
CA GLU A 208 -13.26 2.48 37.85
C GLU A 208 -12.15 2.64 36.80
N LYS A 209 -11.26 3.62 36.97
CA LYS A 209 -10.11 3.83 36.07
C LYS A 209 -8.93 2.92 36.33
N THR A 210 -8.89 2.24 37.47
CA THR A 210 -7.80 1.34 37.82
C THR A 210 -8.05 -0.02 37.20
N LYS A 211 -7.06 -0.53 36.46
CA LYS A 211 -7.11 -1.85 35.83
C LYS A 211 -6.11 -2.79 36.50
N GLY A 212 -6.34 -4.09 36.35
CA GLY A 212 -5.47 -5.17 36.82
C GLY A 212 -5.01 -6.07 35.66
N GLY A 213 -4.23 -7.09 36.00
CA GLY A 213 -3.84 -8.17 35.07
C GLY A 213 -3.15 -7.70 33.79
N ALA A 214 -3.45 -8.36 32.67
CA ALA A 214 -2.79 -8.14 31.39
C ALA A 214 -2.96 -6.70 30.85
N VAL A 215 -4.13 -6.07 31.09
CA VAL A 215 -4.39 -4.68 30.65
C VAL A 215 -3.44 -3.72 31.33
N LYS A 216 -3.25 -3.87 32.65
CA LYS A 216 -2.32 -3.03 33.40
C LYS A 216 -0.88 -3.32 33.00
N LEU A 217 -0.51 -4.60 32.84
CA LEU A 217 0.82 -5.00 32.40
C LEU A 217 1.16 -4.34 31.06
N ALA A 218 0.30 -4.47 30.05
CA ALA A 218 0.50 -3.85 28.75
C ALA A 218 0.60 -2.32 28.83
N SER A 219 -0.23 -1.66 29.66
CA SER A 219 -0.15 -0.22 29.90
C SER A 219 1.20 0.18 30.53
N ASN A 220 1.69 -0.58 31.51
CA ASN A 220 2.97 -0.31 32.16
C ASN A 220 4.13 -0.54 31.18
N CYS A 221 4.09 -1.62 30.40
CA CYS A 221 5.06 -1.87 29.33
C CYS A 221 5.10 -0.73 28.31
N GLY A 222 3.95 -0.19 27.89
CA GLY A 222 3.90 0.96 27.00
C GLY A 222 4.54 2.22 27.61
N ILE A 223 4.34 2.44 28.91
CA ILE A 223 4.98 3.55 29.65
C ILE A 223 6.49 3.32 29.77
N CYS A 224 6.94 2.10 30.03
CA CYS A 224 8.35 1.76 30.21
C CYS A 224 9.12 1.76 28.88
N PHE A 225 8.59 1.10 27.85
CA PHE A 225 9.29 0.84 26.58
C PHE A 225 8.96 1.84 25.47
N ARG A 226 8.09 2.83 25.73
CA ARG A 226 7.80 3.93 24.80
C ARG A 226 7.38 5.19 25.54
N HIS A 227 8.16 5.56 26.54
CA HIS A 227 7.91 6.72 27.37
C HIS A 227 7.97 8.03 26.55
N LYS A 228 7.01 8.94 26.74
CA LYS A 228 6.97 10.24 26.05
C LYS A 228 8.21 11.12 26.28
N ASP A 229 8.81 10.99 27.47
CA ASP A 229 10.09 11.58 27.81
C ASP A 229 11.18 10.52 27.61
N ARG A 230 12.01 10.72 26.58
CA ARG A 230 13.08 9.79 26.19
C ARG A 230 14.11 9.55 27.30
N LYS A 231 14.26 10.45 28.27
CA LYS A 231 15.22 10.29 29.38
C LYS A 231 14.70 9.41 30.52
N ARG A 232 13.39 9.15 30.57
CA ARG A 232 12.73 8.38 31.64
C ARG A 232 12.25 7.01 31.19
N GLY A 233 12.21 6.78 29.89
CA GLY A 233 11.89 5.47 29.33
C GLY A 233 13.07 4.52 29.36
N GLN A 234 12.76 3.24 29.18
CA GLN A 234 13.74 2.17 28.92
C GLN A 234 13.85 1.87 27.42
N GLN A 235 13.24 2.68 26.55
CA GLN A 235 13.51 2.61 25.10
C GLN A 235 14.89 3.18 24.77
N ASP A 236 15.58 2.54 23.82
CA ASP A 236 16.90 2.91 23.27
C ASP A 236 17.79 3.72 24.22
N THR A 237 18.51 2.99 25.08
CA THR A 237 19.62 3.51 25.88
C THR A 237 20.98 3.29 25.20
N LEU A 238 21.02 3.09 23.88
CA LEU A 238 22.23 3.01 23.05
C LEU A 238 22.43 4.31 22.27
#